data_AF-A0A355BF21-F1
#
_entry.id   AF-A0A355BF21-F1
#
_cell.length_a   1.000
_cell.length_b   1.000
_cell.length_c   1.000
_cell.angle_alpha   90.00
_cell.angle_beta   90.00
_cell.angle_gamma   90.00
#
_symmetry.space_group_name_H-M   'P 1'
#
loop_
_entity.id
_entity.type
_entity.pdbx_description
1 polymer ?
#
loop_
_entity_poly.entity_id
_entity_poly.type
_entity_poly.pdbx_seq_one_letter_code
_entity_poly.pdbx_strand_id
1 'polypeptide(L)'
;INNVETYANIPGILRNGPDQFAAIGTEKSKGTKVFALAGKINNTGLVEVPMGTTLREIVYDIGGGIPNGKAFKACQTGGPSGG
;
A
#
# COMPACT_ATOMS: atom_id res chain seq x y z
N ILE A 1 -16.50 -10.30 -11.32
CA ILE A 1 -15.68 -9.20 -11.88
C ILE A 1 -14.61 -8.88 -10.85
N ASN A 2 -13.33 -8.84 -11.24
CA ASN A 2 -12.21 -8.60 -10.32
C ASN A 2 -11.50 -7.29 -10.66
N ASN A 3 -10.80 -6.70 -9.68
CA ASN A 3 -9.95 -5.53 -9.92
C ASN A 3 -8.72 -5.91 -10.76
N VAL A 4 -8.15 -4.94 -11.48
CA VAL A 4 -6.95 -5.12 -12.31
C VAL A 4 -5.76 -5.65 -11.51
N GLU A 5 -5.51 -5.11 -10.31
CA GLU A 5 -4.39 -5.54 -9.45
C GLU A 5 -4.54 -7.01 -9.03
N THR A 6 -5.77 -7.46 -8.79
CA THR A 6 -6.06 -8.87 -8.47
C THR A 6 -5.57 -9.79 -9.60
N TYR A 7 -5.84 -9.45 -10.86
CA TYR A 7 -5.35 -10.24 -11.98
C TYR A 7 -3.85 -10.07 -12.22
N ALA A 8 -3.31 -8.87 -12.00
CA ALA A 8 -1.87 -8.60 -12.16
C ALA A 8 -1.00 -9.47 -11.24
N ASN A 9 -1.52 -9.85 -10.06
CA ASN A 9 -0.81 -10.75 -9.14
C ASN A 9 -0.81 -12.22 -9.59
N ILE A 10 -1.77 -12.67 -10.41
CA ILE A 10 -1.91 -14.09 -10.80
C ILE A 10 -0.67 -14.65 -11.52
N PRO A 11 -0.08 -14.00 -12.54
CA PRO A 11 1.10 -14.53 -13.20
C PRO A 11 2.30 -14.70 -12.27
N GLY A 12 2.48 -13.80 -11.31
CA GLY A 12 3.54 -13.90 -10.30
C GLY A 12 3.34 -15.11 -9.40
N ILE A 13 2.11 -15.28 -8.88
CA ILE A 13 1.72 -16.42 -8.04
C ILE A 13 1.91 -17.75 -8.78
N LEU A 14 1.50 -17.84 -10.05
CA LEU A 14 1.63 -19.07 -10.84
C LEU A 14 3.08 -19.44 -11.13
N ARG A 15 3.95 -18.45 -11.39
CA ARG A 15 5.36 -18.70 -11.68
C ARG A 15 6.18 -19.07 -10.45
N ASN A 16 5.86 -18.46 -9.31
CA ASN A 16 6.71 -18.49 -8.11
C ASN A 16 6.13 -19.36 -6.99
N GLY A 17 4.89 -19.83 -7.15
CA GLY A 17 4.16 -20.60 -6.16
C GLY A 17 3.33 -19.71 -5.21
N PRO A 18 2.16 -20.19 -4.75
CA PRO A 18 1.28 -19.43 -3.86
C PRO A 18 1.88 -19.19 -2.48
N ASP A 19 2.71 -20.12 -1.98
CA ASP A 19 3.33 -20.01 -0.65
C ASP A 19 4.26 -18.80 -0.55
N GLN A 20 4.97 -18.45 -1.64
CA GLN A 20 5.83 -17.27 -1.65
C GLN A 20 5.01 -15.98 -1.54
N PHE A 21 3.87 -15.89 -2.23
CA PHE A 21 2.98 -14.73 -2.09
C PHE A 21 2.32 -14.68 -0.70
N ALA A 22 1.93 -15.85 -0.17
CA ALA A 22 1.31 -15.98 1.15
C ALA A 22 2.27 -15.78 2.34
N ALA A 23 3.59 -15.89 2.11
CA ALA A 23 4.62 -15.58 3.08
C ALA A 23 4.76 -14.06 3.32
N ILE A 24 4.29 -13.22 2.39
CA ILE A 24 4.32 -11.76 2.51
C ILE A 24 3.03 -11.28 3.18
N GLY A 25 3.15 -10.27 4.04
CA GLY A 25 2.05 -9.62 4.72
C GLY A 25 1.70 -10.27 6.06
N THR A 26 0.44 -10.16 6.49
CA THR A 26 -0.02 -10.69 7.78
C THR A 26 -0.57 -12.11 7.66
N GLU A 27 -1.01 -12.72 8.76
CA GLU A 27 -1.68 -14.01 8.73
C GLU A 27 -2.97 -13.98 7.90
N LYS A 28 -3.81 -12.95 8.07
CA LYS A 28 -5.13 -12.83 7.44
C LYS A 28 -5.14 -12.03 6.14
N SER A 29 -4.09 -11.27 5.87
CA SER A 29 -3.97 -10.46 4.66
C SER A 29 -2.61 -10.70 4.02
N LYS A 30 -2.63 -11.54 2.99
CA LYS A 30 -1.46 -12.04 2.27
C LYS A 30 -1.04 -11.13 1.11
N GLY A 31 0.24 -11.18 0.77
CA GLY A 31 0.81 -10.49 -0.37
C GLY A 31 1.08 -9.01 -0.12
N THR A 32 1.24 -8.31 -1.23
CA THR A 32 1.51 -6.88 -1.30
C THR A 32 0.27 -6.11 -1.76
N LYS A 33 0.32 -4.79 -1.57
CA LYS A 33 -0.68 -3.85 -2.05
C LYS A 33 -0.01 -2.61 -2.60
N VAL A 34 -0.47 -2.15 -3.75
CA VAL A 34 -0.06 -0.86 -4.33
C VAL A 34 -0.92 0.26 -3.75
N PHE A 35 -0.27 1.26 -3.14
CA PHE A 35 -0.90 2.48 -2.65
C PHE A 35 -0.47 3.68 -3.48
N ALA A 36 -1.42 4.56 -3.75
CA ALA A 36 -1.15 5.88 -4.30
C ALA A 36 -1.01 6.90 -3.16
N LEU A 37 0.19 7.48 -3.03
CA LEU A 37 0.47 8.58 -2.11
C LEU A 37 0.25 9.89 -2.87
N ALA A 38 -0.81 10.60 -2.50
CA ALA A 38 -1.19 11.87 -3.09
C ALA A 38 -1.57 12.89 -2.01
N GLY A 39 -1.59 14.17 -2.37
CA GLY A 39 -1.97 15.26 -1.47
C GLY A 39 -0.77 15.88 -0.74
N LYS A 40 -0.93 16.16 0.55
CA LYS A 40 0.05 16.90 1.36
C LYS A 40 1.11 15.99 1.97
N ILE A 41 1.98 15.45 1.13
CA ILE A 41 3.08 14.55 1.48
C ILE A 41 4.33 14.91 0.67
N ASN A 42 5.53 14.72 1.22
CA ASN A 42 6.77 15.13 0.56
C ASN A 42 7.07 14.28 -0.69
N ASN A 43 6.92 12.97 -0.57
CA ASN A 43 7.14 12.03 -1.67
C ASN A 43 5.80 11.49 -2.16
N THR A 44 5.34 11.98 -3.30
CA THR A 44 4.13 11.47 -3.98
C THR A 44 4.47 10.39 -4.98
N GLY A 45 3.58 9.43 -5.20
CA GLY A 45 3.78 8.39 -6.19
C GLY A 45 2.98 7.12 -5.89
N LEU A 46 3.38 6.03 -6.54
CA LEU A 46 2.89 4.69 -6.25
C LEU A 46 3.94 3.94 -5.43
N VAL A 47 3.50 3.24 -4.40
CA VAL A 47 4.37 2.39 -3.60
C VAL A 47 3.70 1.04 -3.43
N GLU A 48 4.47 -0.03 -3.61
CA GLU A 48 4.03 -1.38 -3.31
C GLU A 48 4.60 -1.78 -1.95
N VAL A 49 3.73 -2.15 -1.02
CA VAL A 49 4.13 -2.52 0.35
C VAL A 49 3.47 -3.83 0.77
N PRO A 50 4.08 -4.59 1.70
CA PRO A 50 3.43 -5.74 2.31
C PRO A 50 2.11 -5.36 2.99
N MET A 51 1.10 -6.22 2.86
CA MET A 51 -0.13 -6.05 3.64
C MET A 51 0.18 -6.05 5.14
N GLY A 52 -0.37 -5.09 5.88
CA GLY A 52 -0.08 -4.88 7.30
C GLY A 52 0.95 -3.79 7.58
N THR A 53 1.61 -3.24 6.55
CA THR A 53 2.40 -2.01 6.68
C THR A 53 1.52 -0.90 7.27
N THR A 54 2.00 -0.23 8.31
CA THR A 54 1.21 0.77 9.00
C THR A 54 1.14 2.06 8.20
N LEU A 55 0.05 2.82 8.38
CA LEU A 55 -0.07 4.15 7.79
C LEU A 55 1.06 5.09 8.21
N ARG A 56 1.60 4.92 9.43
CA ARG A 56 2.74 5.72 9.92
C ARG A 56 3.97 5.50 9.06
N GLU A 57 4.32 4.23 8.79
CA GLU A 57 5.46 3.89 7.94
C GLU A 57 5.26 4.43 6.51
N ILE A 58 4.04 4.28 5.96
CA ILE A 58 3.71 4.83 4.64
C ILE A 58 3.89 6.35 4.62
N VAL A 59 3.42 7.07 5.64
CA VAL A 59 3.47 8.54 5.66
C VAL A 59 4.88 9.07 5.91
N TYR A 60 5.59 8.54 6.90
CA TYR A 60 6.85 9.13 7.37
C TYR A 60 8.07 8.48 6.74
N ASP A 61 8.12 7.15 6.67
CA ASP A 61 9.32 6.44 6.22
C ASP A 61 9.39 6.41 4.69
N ILE A 62 8.25 6.21 4.02
CA ILE A 62 8.17 6.17 2.55
C ILE A 62 7.81 7.56 1.99
N GLY A 63 6.74 8.16 2.51
CA GLY A 63 6.22 9.44 2.07
C GLY A 63 7.05 10.66 2.51
N GLY A 64 8.03 10.48 3.39
CA GLY A 64 8.90 11.55 3.88
C GLY A 64 8.21 12.58 4.78
N GLY A 65 7.00 12.29 5.27
CA GLY A 65 6.22 13.17 6.14
C GLY A 65 5.51 14.31 5.42
N ILE A 66 5.07 15.29 6.21
CA ILE A 66 4.21 16.39 5.73
C ILE A 66 5.05 17.59 5.28
N PRO A 67 4.73 18.22 4.14
CA PRO A 67 5.45 19.39 3.65
C PRO A 67 5.59 20.51 4.68
N ASN A 68 6.77 21.12 4.69
CA ASN A 68 7.16 22.19 5.62
C ASN A 68 7.19 21.77 7.10
N GLY A 69 7.39 20.49 7.40
CA GLY A 69 7.51 20.00 8.78
C GLY A 69 6.22 20.13 9.61
N LYS A 70 5.06 20.21 8.95
CA LYS A 70 3.77 20.30 9.64
C LYS A 70 3.40 18.99 10.33
N ALA A 71 2.54 19.06 11.34
CA ALA A 71 2.00 17.87 11.98
C ALA A 71 1.00 17.14 11.07
N PHE A 72 1.06 15.81 11.06
CA PHE A 72 0.01 14.98 10.47
C PHE A 72 -1.31 15.20 11.22
N LYS A 73 -2.40 15.43 10.48
CA LYS A 73 -3.74 15.63 11.05
C LYS A 73 -4.70 14.50 10.70
N ALA A 74 -4.74 14.11 9.43
CA ALA A 74 -5.64 13.08 8.93
C ALA A 74 -5.15 12.58 7.56
N CYS A 75 -5.61 11.40 7.18
CA CYS A 75 -5.53 10.89 5.82
C CYS A 75 -6.90 10.34 5.41
N GLN A 76 -7.12 10.23 4.11
CA GLN A 76 -8.24 9.47 3.55
C GLN A 76 -7.69 8.23 2.87
N THR A 77 -8.21 7.05 3.25
CA THR A 77 -7.78 5.75 2.72
C THR A 77 -8.96 5.10 2.01
N GLY A 78 -8.73 4.44 0.87
CA GLY A 78 -9.80 3.78 0.11
C GLY A 78 -10.50 4.65 -0.94
N GLY A 79 -9.96 5.83 -1.24
CA GLY A 79 -10.54 6.78 -2.20
C GLY A 79 -11.77 7.52 -1.65
N PRO A 80 -12.58 8.17 -2.50
CA PRO A 80 -13.74 8.96 -2.07
C PRO A 80 -14.77 8.17 -1.27
N SER A 81 -14.79 6.85 -1.44
CA SER A 81 -15.70 5.92 -0.76
C SER A 81 -15.13 5.36 0.55
N GLY A 82 -13.88 5.68 0.89
CA GLY A 82 -13.24 5.26 2.13
C GLY A 82 -13.08 6.43 3.09
N GLY A 83 -13.59 6.25 4.31
CA GLY A 83 -13.67 7.28 5.36
C GLY A 83 -14.80 6.97 6.32
#